data_AF-A0A967HJD7-F1
#
_entry.id   AF-A0A967HJD7-F1
#
_cell.length_a   1.000
_cell.length_b   1.000
_cell.length_c   1.000
_cell.angle_alpha   90.00
_cell.angle_beta   90.00
_cell.angle_gamma   90.00
#
_symmetry.space_group_name_H-M   'P 1'
#
loop_
_entity.id
_entity.type
_entity.pdbx_description
1 polymer ?
#
loop_
_entity_poly.entity_id
_entity_poly.type
_entity_poly.pdbx_seq_one_letter_code
_entity_poly.pdbx_strand_id
1 'polypeptide(L)'
;YGNVGSWSARFLADIGARVVAVSDVEGGIHSGDGLDLEAVNEAVADAGSVVGARGVERISNEELLTLDVDVLVPAALGHVIHGGNARDVRARLIVEG
;
A
#
# COMPACT_ATOMS: atom_id res chain seq x y z
N TYR A 1 1.55 -4.82 -5.03
CA TYR A 1 0.43 -4.26 -5.79
C TYR A 1 0.16 -5.24 -6.92
N GLY A 2 -0.56 -6.31 -6.61
CA GLY A 2 -0.90 -7.38 -7.56
C GLY A 2 -2.41 -7.44 -7.74
N ASN A 3 -2.94 -8.59 -8.16
CA ASN A 3 -4.38 -8.74 -8.39
C ASN A 3 -5.20 -8.35 -7.15
N VAL A 4 -4.96 -8.98 -5.99
CA VAL A 4 -5.72 -8.67 -4.76
C VAL A 4 -5.48 -7.22 -4.29
N GLY A 5 -4.22 -6.82 -4.10
CA GLY A 5 -3.91 -5.49 -3.56
C GLY A 5 -4.41 -4.32 -4.41
N SER A 6 -4.32 -4.40 -5.75
CA SER A 6 -4.79 -3.33 -6.64
C SER A 6 -6.32 -3.21 -6.66
N TRP A 7 -7.03 -4.34 -6.71
CA TRP A 7 -8.50 -4.34 -6.62
C TRP A 7 -8.98 -3.88 -5.25
N SER A 8 -8.33 -4.28 -4.16
CA SER A 8 -8.62 -3.78 -2.82
C SER A 8 -8.45 -2.26 -2.74
N ALA A 9 -7.34 -1.71 -3.24
CA ALA A 9 -7.11 -0.27 -3.28
C ALA A 9 -8.20 0.46 -4.08
N ARG A 10 -8.55 -0.06 -5.27
CA ARG A 10 -9.62 0.48 -6.11
C ARG A 10 -10.97 0.49 -5.39
N PHE A 11 -11.42 -0.66 -4.89
CA PHE A 11 -12.74 -0.75 -4.28
C PHE A 11 -12.86 0.05 -2.99
N LEU A 12 -11.78 0.14 -2.21
CA LEU A 12 -11.73 1.02 -1.04
C LEU A 12 -11.86 2.49 -1.45
N ALA A 13 -11.17 2.91 -2.51
CA ALA A 13 -11.31 4.26 -3.04
C ALA A 13 -12.72 4.53 -3.59
N ASP A 14 -13.33 3.57 -4.29
CA ASP A 14 -14.69 3.67 -4.84
C ASP A 14 -15.75 3.88 -3.74
N ILE A 15 -15.52 3.38 -2.52
CA ILE A 15 -16.40 3.60 -1.36
C ILE A 15 -15.99 4.81 -0.49
N GLY A 16 -15.03 5.62 -0.95
CA GLY A 16 -14.63 6.88 -0.34
C GLY A 16 -13.47 6.78 0.66
N ALA A 17 -12.76 5.65 0.72
CA ALA A 17 -11.53 5.58 1.51
C ALA A 17 -10.39 6.34 0.81
N ARG A 18 -9.52 6.97 1.60
CA ARG A 18 -8.28 7.57 1.11
C ARG A 18 -7.17 6.54 1.14
N VAL A 19 -6.74 6.05 -0.02
CA VAL A 19 -5.58 5.17 -0.11
C VAL A 19 -4.31 6.00 0.03
N VAL A 20 -3.65 5.93 1.18
CA VAL A 20 -2.45 6.75 1.47
C VAL A 20 -1.14 6.05 1.13
N ALA A 21 -1.13 4.73 1.01
CA ALA A 21 0.06 3.97 0.66
C ALA A 21 -0.28 2.69 -0.09
N VAL A 22 0.61 2.30 -1.00
CA VAL A 22 0.64 0.97 -1.63
C VAL A 22 2.08 0.52 -1.79
N SER A 23 2.31 -0.78 -1.82
CA SER A 23 3.63 -1.33 -2.13
C SER A 23 3.59 -2.54 -3.06
N ASP A 24 4.72 -2.85 -3.66
CA ASP A 24 5.00 -4.10 -4.35
C ASP A 24 6.40 -4.65 -3.99
N VAL A 25 6.93 -5.53 -4.84
CA VAL A 25 8.21 -6.20 -4.60
C VAL A 25 9.41 -5.25 -4.59
N GLU A 26 9.31 -4.10 -5.25
CA GLU A 26 10.39 -3.11 -5.33
C GLU A 26 10.33 -2.08 -4.18
N GLY A 27 9.21 -2.01 -3.45
CA GLY A 27 9.02 -1.10 -2.31
C GLY A 27 7.63 -0.47 -2.28
N GLY A 28 7.49 0.58 -1.46
CA GLY A 28 6.25 1.29 -1.24
C GLY A 28 6.28 2.74 -1.70
N ILE A 29 5.08 3.29 -1.89
CA ILE A 29 4.84 4.71 -2.09
C ILE A 29 3.80 5.21 -1.09
N HIS A 30 3.92 6.47 -0.69
CA HIS A 30 3.08 7.10 0.31
C HIS A 30 2.74 8.55 -0.07
N SER A 31 1.51 8.94 0.27
CA SER A 31 1.02 10.32 0.23
C SER A 31 -0.04 10.48 1.31
N GLY A 32 0.22 11.35 2.29
CA GLY A 32 -0.71 11.62 3.39
C GLY A 32 -2.05 12.21 2.94
N ASP A 33 -2.04 12.92 1.80
CA ASP A 33 -3.23 13.47 1.18
C ASP A 33 -3.98 12.47 0.28
N GLY A 34 -3.41 11.27 0.10
CA GLY A 34 -3.94 10.21 -0.76
C GLY A 34 -3.14 10.04 -2.04
N LEU A 35 -3.18 8.83 -2.58
CA LEU A 35 -2.58 8.47 -3.86
C LEU A 35 -3.58 8.65 -4.99
N ASP A 36 -3.10 9.18 -6.12
CA ASP A 36 -3.80 9.09 -7.39
C ASP A 36 -3.62 7.66 -7.94
N LEU A 37 -4.65 6.82 -7.76
CA LEU A 37 -4.60 5.42 -8.17
C LEU A 37 -4.50 5.26 -9.70
N GLU A 38 -4.96 6.22 -10.50
CA GLU A 38 -4.82 6.18 -11.96
C GLU A 38 -3.34 6.36 -12.32
N ALA A 39 -2.69 7.39 -11.78
CA ALA A 39 -1.26 7.63 -11.97
C ALA A 39 -0.38 6.47 -11.44
N VAL A 40 -0.79 5.82 -10.34
CA VAL A 40 -0.09 4.63 -9.83
C VAL A 40 -0.23 3.45 -10.81
N ASN A 41 -1.41 3.23 -11.37
CA ASN A 41 -1.63 2.17 -12.36
C ASN A 41 -0.82 2.41 -13.64
N GLU A 42 -0.75 3.66 -14.10
CA GLU A 42 0.10 4.05 -15.23
C GLU A 42 1.59 3.77 -14.93
N ALA A 43 2.07 4.14 -13.74
CA ALA A 43 3.44 3.86 -13.33
C ALA A 43 3.75 2.35 -13.30
N VAL A 44 2.81 1.53 -12.84
CA VAL A 44 2.96 0.06 -12.87
C VAL A 44 2.97 -0.47 -14.30
N ALA A 45 2.14 0.08 -15.20
CA ALA A 45 2.10 -0.33 -16.59
C ALA A 45 3.38 0.04 -17.35
N ASP A 46 3.94 1.23 -17.09
CA ASP A 46 5.10 1.76 -17.81
C ASP A 46 6.44 1.30 -17.22
N ALA A 47 6.57 1.33 -15.90
CA ALA A 47 7.82 1.07 -15.18
C ALA A 47 7.85 -0.31 -14.50
N GLY A 48 6.73 -1.04 -14.47
CA GLY A 48 6.61 -2.35 -13.85
C GLY A 48 6.46 -2.34 -12.32
N SER A 49 6.41 -1.15 -11.69
CA SER A 49 6.30 -1.04 -10.23
C SER A 49 5.68 0.29 -9.77
N VAL A 50 5.01 0.25 -8.62
CA VAL A 50 4.44 1.43 -7.96
C VAL A 50 5.50 2.48 -7.61
N VAL A 51 6.75 2.09 -7.38
CA VAL A 51 7.83 3.05 -7.06
C VAL A 51 8.19 3.95 -8.25
N GLY A 52 7.71 3.63 -9.45
CA GLY A 52 7.78 4.48 -10.64
C GLY A 52 6.86 5.71 -10.58
N ALA A 53 5.87 5.73 -9.68
CA ALA A 53 4.94 6.84 -9.52
C ALA A 53 5.68 8.12 -9.11
N ARG A 54 5.25 9.26 -9.66
CA ARG A 54 5.86 10.58 -9.41
C ARG A 54 5.01 11.40 -8.45
N GLY A 55 5.65 12.35 -7.79
CA GLY A 55 4.95 13.27 -6.87
C GLY A 55 4.51 12.63 -5.54
N VAL A 56 5.02 11.43 -5.25
CA VAL A 56 4.75 10.67 -4.02
C VAL A 56 6.06 10.36 -3.31
N GLU A 57 5.98 10.15 -1.99
CA GLU A 57 7.12 9.72 -1.19
C GLU A 57 7.38 8.24 -1.41
N ARG A 58 8.64 7.85 -1.60
CA ARG A 58 9.04 6.43 -1.60
C ARG A 58 9.34 5.99 -0.18
N ILE A 59 8.81 4.83 0.19
CA ILE A 59 9.01 4.20 1.50
C ILE A 59 9.37 2.72 1.30
N SER A 60 9.96 2.11 2.33
CA SER A 60 10.15 0.67 2.40
C SER A 60 8.84 -0.08 2.65
N ASN A 61 8.86 -1.39 2.43
CA ASN A 61 7.73 -2.25 2.74
C ASN A 61 7.47 -2.32 4.25
N GLU A 62 8.54 -2.28 5.04
CA GLU A 62 8.50 -2.28 6.50
C GLU A 62 7.90 -0.98 7.05
N GLU A 63 8.26 0.18 6.47
CA GLU A 63 7.63 1.45 6.81
C GLU A 63 6.13 1.44 6.50
N LEU A 64 5.72 0.90 5.35
CA LEU A 64 4.30 0.81 4.98
C LEU A 64 3.48 0.05 6.02
N LEU A 65 3.99 -1.12 6.46
CA LEU A 65 3.28 -1.98 7.43
C LEU A 65 3.05 -1.31 8.78
N THR A 66 3.84 -0.28 9.11
CA THR A 66 3.81 0.42 10.40
C THR A 66 3.20 1.81 10.30
N LEU A 67 2.66 2.20 9.14
CA LEU A 67 1.97 3.49 8.99
C LEU A 67 0.76 3.60 9.94
N ASP A 68 0.50 4.83 10.37
CA ASP A 68 -0.70 5.15 11.16
C ASP A 68 -1.90 5.28 10.21
N VAL A 69 -2.67 4.19 10.11
CA VAL A 69 -3.82 4.07 9.19
C VAL A 69 -5.00 3.42 9.89
N ASP A 70 -6.21 3.66 9.38
CA ASP A 70 -7.39 2.95 9.89
C ASP A 70 -7.40 1.48 9.47
N VAL A 71 -6.98 1.18 8.24
CA VAL A 71 -7.02 -0.17 7.65
C VAL A 71 -5.70 -0.49 6.96
N LEU A 72 -5.12 -1.65 7.30
CA LEU A 72 -3.99 -2.25 6.60
C LEU A 72 -4.46 -3.52 5.87
N VAL A 73 -4.08 -3.66 4.59
CA VAL A 73 -4.43 -4.82 3.76
C VAL A 73 -3.15 -5.52 3.27
N PRO A 74 -2.60 -6.48 4.04
CA PRO A 74 -1.49 -7.30 3.58
C PRO A 74 -1.98 -8.28 2.51
N ALA A 75 -1.53 -8.09 1.26
CA ALA A 75 -1.97 -8.86 0.09
C ALA A 75 -0.82 -9.17 -0.88
N ALA A 76 0.37 -9.41 -0.33
CA ALA A 76 1.59 -9.68 -1.10
C ALA A 76 2.13 -11.08 -0.82
N LEU A 77 2.78 -11.26 0.32
CA LEU A 77 3.38 -12.51 0.79
C LEU A 77 2.93 -12.81 2.22
N GLY A 78 3.05 -14.06 2.63
CA GLY A 78 2.82 -14.47 4.02
C GLY A 78 3.92 -13.97 4.96
N HIS A 79 3.62 -13.95 6.27
CA HIS A 79 4.56 -13.59 7.33
C HIS A 79 5.14 -12.16 7.28
N VAL A 80 4.54 -11.25 6.51
CA VAL A 80 4.94 -9.84 6.49
C VAL A 80 4.68 -9.15 7.83
N ILE A 81 3.66 -9.61 8.58
CA ILE A 81 3.49 -9.26 10.00
C ILE A 81 3.99 -10.45 10.83
N HIS A 82 4.95 -10.19 11.70
CA HIS A 82 5.62 -11.19 12.51
C HIS A 82 6.01 -10.63 13.89
N GLY A 83 6.51 -11.46 14.79
CA GLY A 83 6.83 -11.06 16.17
C GLY A 83 7.86 -9.92 16.30
N GLY A 84 8.56 -9.58 15.21
CA GLY A 84 9.55 -8.50 15.17
C GLY A 84 8.97 -7.12 14.82
N ASN A 85 7.84 -7.05 14.13
CA ASN A 85 7.21 -5.78 13.71
C ASN A 85 5.77 -5.62 14.20
N ALA A 86 5.13 -6.66 14.72
CA ALA A 86 3.72 -6.64 15.13
C ALA A 86 3.40 -5.57 16.18
N ARG A 87 4.38 -5.15 16.98
CA ARG A 87 4.21 -4.08 17.99
C ARG A 87 4.21 -2.67 17.39
N ASP A 88 4.75 -2.53 16.19
CA ASP A 88 4.90 -1.26 15.49
C ASP A 88 3.78 -1.05 14.45
N VAL A 89 2.97 -2.08 14.18
CA VAL A 89 1.76 -1.97 13.34
C VAL A 89 0.72 -1.13 14.07
N ARG A 90 0.41 0.04 13.52
CA ARG A 90 -0.53 1.01 14.10
C ARG A 90 -1.95 0.91 13.55
N ALA A 91 -2.17 0.05 12.55
CA ALA A 91 -3.47 -0.12 11.91
C ALA A 91 -4.57 -0.54 12.89
N ARG A 92 -5.74 0.10 12.84
CA ARG A 92 -6.89 -0.25 13.70
C ARG A 92 -7.57 -1.54 13.27
N LEU A 93 -7.52 -1.83 11.98
CA LEU A 93 -8.03 -3.06 11.37
C LEU A 93 -7.00 -3.62 10.38
N ILE A 94 -6.78 -4.93 10.44
CA ILE A 94 -5.98 -5.67 9.47
C ILE A 94 -6.92 -6.60 8.72
N VAL A 95 -6.91 -6.53 7.39
CA VAL A 95 -7.70 -7.40 6.51
C VAL A 95 -6.74 -8.15 5.59
N GLU A 96 -6.57 -9.45 5.83
CA GLU A 96 -5.69 -10.29 5.02
C GLU A 96 -6.35 -10.63 3.69
N GLY A 97 -5.59 -10.43 2.60
CA GLY A 97 -6.04 -10.67 1.22
C GLY A 97 -5.64 -12.03 0.66
#